data_AF-A0A6V8PX54-F1
#
_entry.id   AF-A0A6V8PX54-F1
#
_cell.length_a   1.000
_cell.length_b   1.000
_cell.length_c   1.000
_cell.angle_alpha   90.00
_cell.angle_beta   90.00
_cell.angle_gamma   90.00
#
_symmetry.space_group_name_H-M   'P 1'
#
loop_
_entity.id
_entity.type
_entity.pdbx_description
1 polymer ?
#
loop_
_entity_poly.entity_id
_entity_poly.type
_entity_poly.pdbx_seq_one_letter_code
_entity_poly.pdbx_strand_id
1 'polypeptide(L)' 'MIISDDEKMLELAHLPLKVPVSVPEVFSPLPYVMAGQLLAYHVARIKGYDPAHPRGLRKVTLTR' A
#
# COMPACT_ATOMS: atom_id res chain seq x y z
N MET A 1 10.06 1.46 7.23
CA MET A 1 9.51 0.37 6.40
C MET A 1 10.13 0.50 5.03
N ILE A 2 10.72 -0.57 4.52
CA ILE A 2 11.26 -0.63 3.16
C ILE A 2 10.55 -1.78 2.45
N ILE A 3 10.01 -1.51 1.26
CA ILE A 3 9.44 -2.52 0.38
C ILE A 3 10.39 -2.59 -0.81
N SER A 4 10.98 -3.75 -1.07
CA SER A 4 11.98 -3.90 -2.14
C SER A 4 12.18 -5.37 -2.50
N ASP A 5 12.65 -5.63 -3.72
CA ASP A 5 13.25 -6.89 -4.16
C ASP A 5 14.77 -6.94 -3.95
N ASP A 6 15.42 -5.83 -3.56
CA ASP A 6 16.86 -5.76 -3.26
C ASP A 6 17.14 -6.14 -1.79
N GLU A 7 17.78 -7.29 -1.61
CA GLU A 7 18.14 -7.83 -0.30
C GLU A 7 19.04 -6.90 0.52
N LYS A 8 19.98 -6.18 -0.13
CA LYS A 8 20.88 -5.26 0.59
C LYS A 8 20.13 -4.08 1.19
N MET A 9 19.08 -3.63 0.51
CA MET A 9 18.22 -2.56 1.00
C MET A 9 17.37 -3.05 2.17
N LEU A 10 16.90 -4.30 2.11
CA LEU A 10 16.09 -4.92 3.17
C LEU A 10 16.89 -5.17 4.46
N GLU A 11 18.18 -5.51 4.37
CA GLU A 11 19.06 -5.65 5.55
C GLU A 11 19.17 -4.38 6.39
N LEU A 12 19.02 -3.20 5.76
CA LEU A 12 19.06 -1.90 6.43
C LEU A 12 17.69 -1.48 7.00
N ALA A 13 16.62 -2.24 6.72
CA ALA A 13 15.27 -1.85 7.07
C ALA A 13 14.89 -2.27 8.50
N HIS A 14 14.31 -1.34 9.26
CA HIS A 14 13.66 -1.70 10.54
C HIS A 14 12.41 -2.59 10.37
N LEU A 15 11.75 -2.48 9.21
CA LEU A 15 10.60 -3.29 8.83
C LEU A 15 10.70 -3.61 7.33
N PRO A 16 11.39 -4.70 6.96
CA PRO A 16 11.55 -5.13 5.57
C PRO A 16 10.28 -5.84 5.06
N LEU A 17 9.87 -5.50 3.84
CA LEU A 17 8.81 -6.17 3.09
C LEU A 17 9.37 -6.61 1.74
N LYS A 18 9.68 -7.90 1.62
CA LYS A 18 10.28 -8.45 0.40
C LYS A 18 9.27 -8.52 -0.73
N VAL A 19 9.61 -7.95 -1.88
CA VAL A 19 8.93 -8.24 -3.14
C VAL A 19 9.57 -9.49 -3.73
N PRO A 20 8.81 -10.59 -3.91
CA PRO A 20 9.39 -11.91 -4.20
C PRO A 20 9.96 -12.05 -5.61
N VAL A 21 9.66 -11.09 -6.48
CA VAL A 21 10.10 -11.06 -7.88
C VAL A 21 10.60 -9.67 -8.21
N SER A 22 11.67 -9.58 -8.99
CA SER A 22 12.06 -8.31 -9.59
C SER A 22 11.03 -7.91 -10.64
N VAL A 23 10.63 -6.65 -10.58
CA VAL A 23 9.57 -6.10 -11.43
C VAL A 23 10.20 -5.02 -12.31
N PRO A 24 10.02 -5.05 -13.64
CA PRO A 24 10.46 -3.96 -14.49
C PRO A 24 9.90 -2.63 -14.01
N GLU A 25 10.67 -1.56 -14.13
CA GLU A 25 10.33 -0.25 -13.54
C GLU A 25 8.92 0.24 -13.96
N VAL A 26 8.52 -0.01 -15.21
CA VAL A 26 7.19 0.36 -15.72
C VAL A 26 6.02 -0.30 -14.96
N PHE A 27 6.27 -1.44 -14.31
CA PHE A 27 5.28 -2.19 -13.54
C PHE A 27 5.50 -2.08 -12.02
N SER A 28 6.59 -1.46 -11.57
CA SER A 28 6.93 -1.32 -10.14
C SER A 28 5.83 -0.67 -9.30
N PRO A 29 4.98 0.27 -9.79
CA PRO A 29 3.94 0.85 -8.96
C PRO A 29 2.88 -0.15 -8.48
N LEU A 30 2.61 -1.21 -9.25
CA LEU A 30 1.51 -2.14 -8.99
C LEU A 30 1.72 -3.01 -7.73
N PRO A 31 2.85 -3.72 -7.57
CA PRO A 31 3.06 -4.50 -6.34
C PRO A 31 3.42 -3.61 -5.16
N TYR A 32 4.11 -2.49 -5.38
CA TYR A 32 4.59 -1.64 -4.28
C TYR A 32 3.45 -0.87 -3.61
N VAL A 33 2.37 -0.51 -4.33
CA VAL A 33 1.21 0.17 -3.73
C VAL A 33 0.40 -0.74 -2.78
N MET A 34 0.47 -2.06 -2.97
CA MET A 34 -0.33 -3.03 -2.20
C MET A 34 -0.07 -2.96 -0.70
N ALA A 35 1.18 -2.74 -0.28
CA ALA A 35 1.52 -2.64 1.13
C ALA A 35 0.81 -1.44 1.80
N GLY A 36 0.78 -0.29 1.12
CA GLY A 36 0.06 0.89 1.60
C GLY A 36 -1.46 0.67 1.66
N GLN A 37 -2.02 0.01 0.63
CA GLN A 37 -3.45 -0.32 0.59
C GLN A 37 -3.86 -1.27 1.72
N LEU A 38 -3.09 -2.33 1.96
CA LEU A 38 -3.35 -3.31 3.01
C LEU A 38 -3.19 -2.68 4.40
N LEU A 39 -2.15 -1.87 4.61
CA LEU A 39 -1.96 -1.13 5.86
C LEU A 39 -3.15 -0.22 6.15
N ALA A 40 -3.56 0.59 5.17
CA ALA A 40 -4.71 1.49 5.31
C ALA A 40 -6.00 0.73 5.62
N TYR A 41 -6.26 -0.37 4.90
CA TYR A 41 -7.41 -1.24 5.12
C TYR A 41 -7.46 -1.80 6.54
N HIS A 42 -6.36 -2.41 7.00
CA HIS A 42 -6.32 -3.03 8.33
C HIS A 42 -6.39 -1.99 9.46
N VAL A 43 -5.71 -0.85 9.31
CA VAL A 43 -5.77 0.24 10.30
C VAL A 43 -7.19 0.82 10.38
N ALA A 44 -7.86 1.04 9.24
CA ALA A 44 -9.23 1.53 9.21
C ALA A 44 -10.17 0.58 9.96
N ARG A 45 -10.05 -0.72 9.69
CA ARG A 45 -10.87 -1.75 10.36
C ARG A 45 -10.63 -1.85 11.86
N ILE A 46 -9.37 -1.81 12.30
CA ILE A 46 -9.02 -1.82 13.74
C ILE A 46 -9.62 -0.59 14.45
N LYS A 47 -9.69 0.55 13.76
CA LYS A 47 -10.31 1.78 14.26
C LYS A 47 -11.84 1.79 14.14
N GLY A 48 -12.47 0.73 13.64
CA GLY A 48 -13.93 0.65 13.44
C GLY A 48 -14.46 1.48 12.28
N TYR A 49 -13.60 1.88 11.34
CA TYR A 49 -14.00 2.59 10.12
C TYR A 49 -14.30 1.61 8.98
N ASP A 50 -15.22 2.00 8.09
CA ASP A 50 -15.46 1.32 6.82
C ASP A 50 -14.53 1.89 5.72
N PRO A 51 -13.51 1.14 5.28
CA PRO A 51 -12.63 1.58 4.20
C PRO A 51 -13.30 1.59 2.82
N ALA A 52 -14.42 0.88 2.63
CA ALA A 52 -15.19 0.90 1.38
C ALA A 52 -16.08 2.16 1.28
N HIS A 53 -16.48 2.71 2.42
CA HIS A 53 -17.28 3.94 2.52
C HIS A 53 -16.61 4.95 3.47
N PRO A 54 -15.45 5.52 3.09
CA PRO A 54 -14.74 6.47 3.93
C PRO A 54 -15.58 7.72 4.17
N ARG A 55 -15.59 8.20 5.42
CA ARG A 55 -16.33 9.40 5.82
C ARG A 55 -15.88 10.61 4.99
N GLY A 56 -16.83 11.39 4.49
CA GLY A 56 -16.55 12.62 3.74
C GLY A 56 -16.18 12.42 2.26
N LEU A 57 -16.16 11.18 1.76
CA LEU A 57 -15.96 10.88 0.34
C LEU A 57 -17.20 10.19 -0.23
N ARG A 58 -17.61 10.59 -1.43
CA ARG A 58 -18.64 9.92 -2.21
C ARG A 58 -18.03 9.50 -3.53
N LYS A 59 -18.25 8.24 -3.94
CA LYS A 59 -17.69 7.62 -5.17
C LYS A 59 -17.93 8.46 -6.45
N VAL A 60 -18.92 9.35 -6.44
CA VAL A 60 -19.18 10.31 -7.53
C VAL A 60 -19.01 11.73 -7.00
N THR A 61 -17.94 12.39 -7.46
CA THR A 61 -17.83 13.85 -7.45
C THR A 61 -18.74 14.38 -8.54
N LEU A 62 -19.91 14.93 -8.19
CA LEU A 62 -20.76 15.60 -9.16
C LEU A 62 -20.13 16.96 -9.48
N THR A 63 -19.48 17.08 -10.63
CA THR A 63 -19.15 18.37 -11.23
C THR A 63 -20.36 18.81 -12.05
N ARG A 64 -20.99 19.93 -11.69
CA ARG A 64 -21.99 20.61 -12.52
C ARG A 64 -21.32 21.43 -13.61
#